data_AF-A0AA39CQZ1-F1
#
_entry.id   AF-A0AA39CQZ1-F1
#
_cell.length_a   1.000
_cell.length_b   1.000
_cell.length_c   1.000
_cell.angle_alpha   90.00
_cell.angle_beta   90.00
_cell.angle_gamma   90.00
#
_symmetry.space_group_name_H-M   'P 1'
#
loop_
_entity.id
_entity.type
_entity.pdbx_description
1 polymer ?
#
loop_
_entity_poly.entity_id
_entity_poly.type
_entity_poly.pdbx_seq_one_letter_code
_entity_poly.pdbx_strand_id
1 'polypeptide(L)'
;MHCEPSAFPQPFIGAAKLNAGLSAGAGAHWPQRLYRQAIRLKSSSRRTLGIFMAVLIVGTMAICLATPLASNATMLLMDRSNFIPAQSSILSFEPYVINDGSSNYWLYGQDRTYYYHFTYQADAPYLYIPRKNACAGFDRADVRTWCSASRGIPR
;
A
#
# COMPACT_ATOMS: atom_id res chain seq x y z
N MET A 1 -86.85 35.45 20.58
CA MET A 1 -86.66 33.99 20.49
C MET A 1 -85.14 33.77 20.49
N HIS A 2 -84.46 33.12 21.42
CA HIS A 2 -84.74 32.14 22.48
C HIS A 2 -83.73 32.40 23.64
N CYS A 3 -84.20 32.59 24.88
CA CYS A 3 -84.17 31.63 26.00
C CYS A 3 -82.77 31.35 26.61
N GLU A 4 -82.51 31.97 27.79
CA GLU A 4 -81.77 31.41 28.93
C GLU A 4 -82.38 30.03 29.34
N PRO A 5 -81.73 29.12 30.12
CA PRO A 5 -81.17 29.44 31.44
C PRO A 5 -79.97 28.60 31.95
N SER A 6 -79.45 29.10 33.08
CA SER A 6 -78.62 28.49 34.14
C SER A 6 -78.86 27.01 34.51
N ALA A 7 -77.81 26.30 34.96
CA ALA A 7 -77.56 25.95 36.39
C ALA A 7 -76.73 24.66 36.64
N PHE A 8 -75.77 24.77 37.58
CA PHE A 8 -75.44 23.79 38.65
C PHE A 8 -74.55 22.54 38.35
N PRO A 9 -73.98 21.83 39.36
CA PRO A 9 -72.58 21.95 39.80
C PRO A 9 -71.79 20.61 39.86
N GLN A 10 -70.55 20.68 40.36
CA GLN A 10 -69.66 19.57 40.73
C GLN A 10 -70.26 18.63 41.81
N PRO A 11 -69.85 17.34 41.83
CA PRO A 11 -69.44 16.76 43.11
C PRO A 11 -68.22 15.80 43.07
N PHE A 12 -67.48 15.90 44.18
CA PHE A 12 -66.64 14.98 44.97
C PHE A 12 -66.39 13.50 44.58
N ILE A 13 -65.34 12.97 45.26
CA ILE A 13 -64.94 11.57 45.55
C ILE A 13 -63.93 11.03 44.52
N GLY A 14 -62.71 10.60 44.80
CA GLY A 14 -62.08 10.03 46.00
C GLY A 14 -61.57 8.62 45.63
N ALA A 15 -60.26 8.36 45.57
CA ALA A 15 -59.72 6.98 45.57
C ALA A 15 -58.19 6.92 45.78
N ALA A 16 -57.82 6.46 46.97
CA ALA A 16 -56.91 5.33 47.21
C ALA A 16 -55.50 5.35 46.59
N LYS A 17 -54.49 5.64 47.43
CA LYS A 17 -53.12 5.13 47.26
C LYS A 17 -52.98 3.82 48.03
N LEU A 18 -52.95 2.70 47.30
CA LEU A 18 -52.38 1.42 47.73
C LEU A 18 -51.35 1.03 46.68
N ASN A 19 -50.11 0.85 47.12
CA ASN A 19 -49.15 -0.14 46.62
C ASN A 19 -47.90 -0.03 47.52
N ALA A 20 -47.79 -0.87 48.54
CA ALA A 20 -47.19 -2.20 48.43
C ALA A 20 -45.72 -2.08 48.01
N GLY A 21 -44.85 -1.97 49.01
CA GLY A 21 -43.44 -2.27 48.82
C GLY A 21 -43.26 -3.77 48.64
N LEU A 22 -42.37 -4.17 47.74
CA LEU A 22 -41.49 -5.31 47.96
C LEU A 22 -40.35 -5.33 46.94
N SER A 23 -39.19 -5.71 47.46
CA SER A 23 -38.01 -6.27 46.77
C SER A 23 -37.04 -5.30 46.10
N ALA A 24 -36.05 -4.93 46.92
CA ALA A 24 -34.72 -4.53 46.50
C ALA A 24 -34.05 -5.68 45.71
N GLY A 25 -34.12 -5.62 44.38
CA GLY A 25 -33.30 -6.42 43.49
C GLY A 25 -31.97 -5.72 43.25
N ALA A 26 -30.87 -6.36 43.68
CA ALA A 26 -29.50 -5.90 43.53
C ALA A 26 -29.20 -5.42 42.10
N GLY A 27 -29.06 -4.10 41.92
CA GLY A 27 -28.56 -3.52 40.69
C GLY A 27 -27.13 -4.01 40.47
N ALA A 28 -26.93 -4.78 39.40
CA ALA A 28 -25.60 -5.14 38.91
C ALA A 28 -24.85 -3.87 38.50
N HIS A 29 -24.20 -3.22 39.47
CA HIS A 29 -23.27 -2.13 39.23
C HIS A 29 -22.03 -2.72 38.55
N TRP A 30 -22.09 -2.87 37.23
CA TRP A 30 -20.90 -3.06 36.41
C TRP A 30 -19.90 -1.95 36.79
N PRO A 31 -18.67 -2.29 37.20
CA PRO A 31 -17.73 -1.27 37.61
C PRO A 31 -17.49 -0.35 36.41
N GLN A 32 -17.91 0.91 36.50
CA GLN A 32 -17.63 1.99 35.54
C GLN A 32 -16.15 2.01 35.09
N ARG A 33 -15.25 1.50 35.95
CA ARG A 33 -13.84 1.27 35.68
C ARG A 33 -13.58 0.30 34.51
N LEU A 34 -14.28 -0.84 34.43
CA LEU A 34 -14.10 -1.84 33.36
C LEU A 34 -14.58 -1.31 32.00
N TYR A 35 -15.70 -0.58 31.97
CA TYR A 35 -16.20 0.05 30.74
C TYR A 35 -15.24 1.11 30.20
N ARG A 36 -14.69 1.97 31.08
CA ARG A 36 -13.67 2.97 30.71
C ARG A 36 -12.35 2.34 30.27
N GLN A 37 -11.98 1.18 30.83
CA GLN A 37 -10.79 0.43 30.42
C GLN A 37 -10.97 -0.19 29.02
N ALA A 38 -12.12 -0.79 28.73
CA ALA A 38 -12.42 -1.35 27.41
C ALA A 38 -12.43 -0.29 26.30
N ILE A 39 -12.99 0.90 26.55
CA ILE A 39 -12.97 2.02 25.59
C ILE A 39 -11.54 2.52 25.36
N ARG A 40 -10.71 2.63 26.41
CA ARG A 40 -9.30 3.02 26.28
C ARG A 40 -8.48 2.00 25.50
N LEU A 41 -8.67 0.71 25.75
CA LEU A 41 -8.00 -0.36 25.00
C LEU A 41 -8.41 -0.36 23.53
N LYS A 42 -9.71 -0.19 23.23
CA LYS A 42 -10.22 -0.08 21.85
C LYS A 42 -9.73 1.18 21.13
N SER A 43 -9.65 2.31 21.83
CA SER A 43 -9.09 3.57 21.34
C SER A 43 -7.58 3.47 21.10
N SER A 44 -6.84 2.87 22.03
CA SER A 44 -5.40 2.61 21.92
C SER A 44 -5.10 1.69 20.74
N SER A 45 -5.85 0.60 20.59
CA SER A 45 -5.72 -0.35 19.48
C SER A 45 -5.99 0.30 18.12
N ARG A 46 -7.02 1.15 18.01
CA ARG A 46 -7.31 1.93 16.79
C ARG A 46 -6.22 2.94 16.45
N ARG A 47 -5.64 3.60 17.46
CA ARG A 47 -4.52 4.54 17.27
C ARG A 47 -3.27 3.81 16.81
N THR A 48 -2.94 2.70 17.44
CA THR A 48 -1.81 1.85 17.06
C THR A 48 -1.97 1.34 15.63
N LEU A 49 -3.15 0.81 15.27
CA LEU A 49 -3.44 0.37 13.91
C LEU A 49 -3.32 1.50 12.87
N GLY A 50 -3.85 2.69 13.18
CA GLY A 50 -3.73 3.86 12.32
C GLY A 50 -2.27 4.28 12.07
N ILE A 51 -1.43 4.26 13.12
CA ILE A 51 0.01 4.54 13.00
C ILE A 51 0.69 3.47 12.13
N PHE A 52 0.41 2.19 12.35
CA PHE A 52 0.97 1.11 11.54
C PHE A 52 0.62 1.27 10.05
N MET A 53 -0.64 1.57 9.74
CA MET A 53 -1.07 1.79 8.35
C MET A 53 -0.41 3.03 7.74
N ALA A 54 -0.28 4.12 8.50
CA ALA A 54 0.41 5.31 8.03
C ALA A 54 1.90 5.02 7.73
N VAL A 55 2.57 4.28 8.61
CA VAL A 55 3.97 3.85 8.40
C VAL A 55 4.09 2.96 7.17
N LEU A 56 3.15 2.03 6.95
CA LEU A 56 3.15 1.17 5.76
C LEU A 56 2.99 2.00 4.48
N ILE A 57 2.02 2.92 4.45
CA ILE A 57 1.76 3.77 3.27
C ILE A 57 2.96 4.67 2.96
N VAL A 58 3.51 5.34 3.98
CA VAL A 58 4.66 6.22 3.79
C VAL A 58 5.89 5.40 3.38
N GLY A 59 6.10 4.23 4.00
CA GLY A 59 7.20 3.32 3.66
C GLY A 59 7.11 2.80 2.23
N THR A 60 5.94 2.34 1.78
CA THR A 60 5.76 1.87 0.40
C THR A 60 5.92 3.00 -0.61
N MET A 61 5.35 4.18 -0.33
CA MET A 61 5.49 5.35 -1.19
C MET A 61 6.96 5.77 -1.31
N ALA A 62 7.70 5.79 -0.21
CA ALA A 62 9.14 6.09 -0.22
C ALA A 62 9.93 5.09 -1.07
N ILE A 63 9.64 3.79 -0.96
CA ILE A 63 10.29 2.76 -1.78
C ILE A 63 9.99 2.97 -3.27
N CYS A 64 8.73 3.20 -3.63
CA CYS A 64 8.33 3.42 -5.03
C CYS A 64 8.92 4.71 -5.63
N LEU A 65 9.13 5.75 -4.83
CA LEU A 65 9.74 7.00 -5.29
C LEU A 65 11.27 6.92 -5.36
N ALA A 66 11.89 6.14 -4.49
CA ALA A 66 13.36 6.02 -4.41
C ALA A 66 13.93 4.94 -5.33
N THR A 67 13.09 4.04 -5.87
CA THR A 67 13.54 2.89 -6.67
C THR A 67 12.70 2.71 -7.93
N PRO A 68 13.27 2.17 -9.02
CA PRO A 68 12.54 1.77 -10.23
C PRO A 68 11.62 0.55 -10.04
N LEU A 69 11.19 0.22 -8.81
CA LEU A 69 10.36 -0.95 -8.52
C LEU A 69 9.10 -0.98 -9.39
N ALA A 70 8.36 0.13 -9.43
CA ALA A 70 7.09 0.22 -10.14
C ALA A 70 7.27 0.11 -11.67
N SER A 71 8.28 0.78 -12.22
CA SER A 71 8.57 0.72 -13.66
C SER A 71 9.05 -0.66 -14.07
N ASN A 72 9.96 -1.28 -13.31
CA ASN A 72 10.43 -2.63 -13.59
C ASN A 72 9.32 -3.67 -13.43
N ALA A 73 8.47 -3.57 -12.41
CA ALA A 73 7.31 -4.44 -12.26
C ALA A 73 6.37 -4.33 -13.46
N THR A 74 6.10 -3.12 -13.93
CA THR A 74 5.25 -2.87 -15.10
C THR A 74 5.88 -3.44 -16.37
N MET A 75 7.19 -3.21 -16.59
CA MET A 75 7.95 -3.76 -17.71
C MET A 75 7.85 -5.29 -17.78
N LEU A 76 8.00 -5.98 -16.65
CA LEU A 76 7.89 -7.44 -16.55
C LEU A 76 6.46 -7.96 -16.78
N LEU A 77 5.44 -7.15 -16.50
CA LEU A 77 4.04 -7.51 -16.73
C LEU A 77 3.59 -7.31 -18.17
N MET A 78 4.13 -6.31 -18.86
CA MET A 78 3.69 -5.93 -20.22
C MET A 78 4.20 -6.87 -21.31
N ASP A 79 5.42 -7.40 -21.17
CA ASP A 79 6.02 -8.28 -22.18
C ASP A 79 6.75 -9.44 -21.49
N ARG A 80 6.45 -10.67 -21.91
CA ARG A 80 7.05 -11.89 -21.34
C ARG A 80 8.53 -12.05 -21.69
N SER A 81 8.99 -11.39 -22.74
CA SER A 81 10.41 -11.37 -23.13
C SER A 81 11.25 -10.47 -22.22
N ASN A 82 10.60 -9.59 -21.44
CA ASN A 82 11.30 -8.78 -20.46
C ASN A 82 11.77 -9.61 -19.27
N PHE A 83 13.02 -9.40 -18.89
CA PHE A 83 13.62 -9.95 -17.69
C PHE A 83 14.56 -8.93 -17.06
N ILE A 84 14.93 -9.16 -15.80
CA ILE A 84 15.95 -8.39 -15.10
C ILE A 84 17.28 -9.16 -15.14
N PRO A 85 18.40 -8.53 -15.53
CA PRO A 85 19.72 -9.15 -15.48
C PRO A 85 20.05 -9.78 -14.12
N ALA A 86 20.77 -10.90 -14.13
CA ALA A 86 21.04 -11.67 -12.91
C ALA A 86 21.97 -10.95 -11.92
N GLN A 87 22.75 -9.98 -12.39
CA GLN A 87 23.61 -9.12 -11.55
C GLN A 87 22.84 -7.94 -10.95
N SER A 88 21.61 -7.70 -11.44
CA SER A 88 20.77 -6.59 -11.01
C SER A 88 19.55 -7.06 -10.21
N SER A 89 18.66 -6.12 -9.88
CA SER A 89 17.41 -6.39 -9.18
C SER A 89 16.29 -5.48 -9.66
N ILE A 90 15.05 -5.88 -9.39
CA ILE A 90 13.85 -5.08 -9.68
C ILE A 90 13.88 -3.69 -9.02
N LEU A 91 14.69 -3.50 -7.99
CA LEU A 91 14.83 -2.22 -7.26
C LEU A 91 15.97 -1.34 -7.78
N SER A 92 16.79 -1.82 -8.72
CA SER A 92 18.01 -1.10 -9.12
C SER A 92 18.27 -1.08 -10.62
N PHE A 93 17.68 -2.01 -11.37
CA PHE A 93 17.77 -2.02 -12.81
C PHE A 93 17.02 -0.83 -13.40
N GLU A 94 17.66 -0.15 -14.35
CA GLU A 94 17.10 1.04 -15.00
C GLU A 94 17.31 0.91 -16.51
N PRO A 95 16.27 0.50 -17.26
CA PRO A 95 16.24 0.59 -18.70
C PRO A 95 16.35 2.05 -19.16
N TYR A 96 17.14 2.33 -20.20
CA TYR A 96 17.24 3.68 -20.76
C TYR A 96 17.18 3.72 -22.30
N VAL A 97 17.27 2.57 -22.97
CA VAL A 97 16.88 2.43 -24.37
C VAL A 97 15.88 1.29 -24.46
N ILE A 98 14.70 1.59 -25.00
CA ILE A 98 13.62 0.64 -25.25
C ILE A 98 13.54 0.38 -26.75
N ASN A 99 13.13 -0.81 -27.14
CA ASN A 99 12.86 -1.11 -28.54
C ASN A 99 11.60 -0.37 -29.01
N ASP A 100 11.74 0.45 -30.05
CA ASP A 100 10.64 1.24 -30.64
C ASP A 100 9.73 0.40 -31.60
N GLY A 101 9.93 -0.91 -31.65
CA GLY A 101 9.14 -1.83 -32.47
C GLY A 101 7.79 -2.23 -31.85
N SER A 102 7.21 -3.34 -32.33
CA SER A 102 5.93 -3.87 -31.82
C SER A 102 5.99 -4.40 -30.38
N SER A 103 7.20 -4.57 -29.83
CA SER A 103 7.46 -5.17 -28.53
C SER A 103 8.26 -4.21 -27.66
N ASN A 104 7.84 -4.04 -26.41
CA ASN A 104 8.38 -3.06 -25.47
C ASN A 104 9.43 -3.68 -24.55
N TYR A 105 10.49 -4.25 -25.12
CA TYR A 105 11.61 -4.76 -24.35
C TYR A 105 12.77 -3.76 -24.27
N TRP A 106 13.57 -3.89 -23.22
CA TRP A 106 14.75 -3.05 -23.05
C TRP A 106 15.89 -3.50 -23.97
N LEU A 107 16.57 -2.53 -24.59
CA LEU A 107 17.78 -2.76 -25.41
C LEU A 107 19.04 -2.50 -24.61
N TYR A 108 19.02 -1.42 -23.83
CA TYR A 108 20.09 -1.04 -22.94
C TYR A 108 19.54 -0.65 -21.58
N GLY A 109 20.22 -1.13 -20.55
CA GLY A 109 19.91 -0.84 -19.16
C GLY A 109 21.16 -0.63 -18.33
N GLN A 110 20.99 -0.15 -17.12
CA GLN A 110 22.08 0.06 -16.17
C GLN A 110 21.64 -0.27 -14.76
N ASP A 111 22.61 -0.44 -13.87
CA ASP A 111 22.40 -0.28 -12.44
C ASP A 111 23.57 0.51 -11.83
N ARG A 112 23.82 0.35 -10.53
CA ARG A 112 24.93 1.05 -9.87
C ARG A 112 26.31 0.53 -10.29
N THR A 113 26.40 -0.70 -10.79
CA THR A 113 27.64 -1.42 -11.01
C THR A 113 27.92 -1.68 -12.49
N TYR A 114 26.90 -2.01 -13.28
CA TYR A 114 27.04 -2.47 -14.65
C TYR A 114 26.16 -1.70 -15.64
N TYR A 115 26.61 -1.66 -16.90
CA TYR A 115 25.77 -1.45 -18.07
C TYR A 115 25.38 -2.81 -18.65
N TYR A 116 24.18 -2.89 -19.22
CA TYR A 116 23.59 -4.10 -19.80
C TYR A 116 23.12 -3.84 -21.23
N HIS A 117 23.26 -4.84 -22.10
CA HIS A 117 22.77 -4.83 -23.48
C HIS A 117 22.06 -6.14 -23.80
N PHE A 118 20.84 -6.09 -24.32
CA PHE A 118 20.06 -7.26 -24.72
C PHE A 118 20.56 -7.83 -26.07
N THR A 119 20.77 -9.15 -26.16
CA THR A 119 21.43 -9.78 -27.33
C THR A 119 20.51 -10.62 -28.22
N TYR A 120 19.25 -10.85 -27.82
CA TYR A 120 18.30 -11.76 -28.49
C TYR A 120 18.69 -13.24 -28.48
N GLN A 121 19.79 -13.60 -27.82
CA GLN A 121 20.31 -14.97 -27.81
C GLN A 121 19.80 -15.73 -26.60
N ALA A 122 19.28 -16.94 -26.79
CA ALA A 122 18.74 -17.74 -25.68
C ALA A 122 19.83 -18.20 -24.70
N ASP A 123 21.04 -18.47 -25.18
CA ASP A 123 22.20 -18.94 -24.41
C ASP A 123 22.97 -17.81 -23.73
N ALA A 124 22.80 -16.57 -24.18
CA ALA A 124 23.49 -15.40 -23.65
C ALA A 124 22.63 -14.15 -23.80
N PRO A 125 21.46 -14.05 -23.14
CA PRO A 125 20.40 -13.07 -23.45
C PRO A 125 20.78 -11.61 -23.22
N TYR A 126 21.87 -11.36 -22.51
CA TYR A 126 22.44 -10.03 -22.38
C TYR A 126 23.95 -10.07 -22.22
N LEU A 127 24.58 -8.96 -22.59
CA LEU A 127 25.95 -8.63 -22.25
C LEU A 127 25.96 -7.62 -21.10
N TYR A 128 27.02 -7.63 -20.31
CA TYR A 128 27.24 -6.63 -19.26
C TYR A 128 28.70 -6.22 -19.13
N ILE A 129 28.93 -4.97 -18.74
CA ILE A 129 30.27 -4.40 -18.51
C ILE A 129 30.24 -3.47 -17.29
N PRO A 130 31.30 -3.44 -16.45
CA PRO A 130 31.35 -2.49 -15.34
C PRO A 130 31.19 -1.04 -15.80
N ARG A 131 30.44 -0.25 -15.03
CA ARG A 131 30.31 1.20 -15.29
C ARG A 131 31.64 1.93 -15.20
N LYS A 132 32.49 1.49 -14.26
CA LYS A 132 33.89 1.90 -14.17
C LYS A 132 34.71 0.96 -15.02
N ASN A 133 34.92 1.31 -16.29
CA ASN A 133 35.76 0.57 -17.22
C ASN A 133 36.77 1.50 -17.90
N ALA A 134 37.75 0.90 -18.57
CA ALA A 134 38.82 1.61 -19.28
C ALA A 134 38.72 1.42 -20.80
N CYS A 135 37.53 1.13 -21.34
CA CYS A 135 37.38 0.97 -22.78
C CYS A 135 37.53 2.32 -23.49
N ALA A 136 38.43 2.40 -24.46
CA ALA A 136 38.61 3.60 -25.26
C ALA A 136 37.37 3.88 -26.12
N GLY A 137 36.88 5.11 -26.10
CA GLY A 137 35.68 5.49 -26.86
C GLY A 137 34.40 4.84 -26.34
N PHE A 138 34.36 4.44 -25.06
CA PHE A 138 33.19 3.82 -24.45
C PHE A 138 31.92 4.66 -24.63
N ASP A 139 30.90 4.05 -25.23
CA ASP A 139 29.53 4.54 -25.26
C ASP A 139 28.61 3.49 -24.64
N ARG A 140 27.83 3.91 -23.64
CA ARG A 140 26.86 3.05 -22.97
C ARG A 140 25.78 2.55 -23.94
N ALA A 141 25.42 3.33 -24.97
CA ALA A 141 24.37 3.00 -25.93
C ALA A 141 24.90 2.34 -27.22
N ASP A 142 26.20 2.03 -27.30
CA ASP A 142 26.78 1.26 -28.41
C ASP A 142 27.64 0.11 -27.86
N VAL A 143 27.07 -1.09 -27.85
CA VAL A 143 27.75 -2.31 -27.39
C VAL A 143 29.05 -2.62 -28.14
N ARG A 144 29.23 -2.11 -29.36
CA ARG A 144 30.46 -2.33 -30.14
C ARG A 144 31.67 -1.67 -29.50
N THR A 145 31.46 -0.68 -28.64
CA THR A 145 32.51 0.00 -27.88
C THR A 145 32.91 -0.75 -26.60
N TRP A 146 32.23 -1.86 -26.27
CA TRP A 146 32.43 -2.59 -25.01
C TRP A 146 33.53 -3.64 -25.17
N CYS A 147 34.76 -3.26 -24.81
CA CYS A 147 35.98 -4.01 -25.07
C CYS A 147 36.15 -5.35 -24.30
N SER A 148 35.38 -5.59 -23.23
CA SER A 148 35.46 -6.83 -22.42
C SER A 148 34.13 -7.17 -21.76
N ALA A 149 33.04 -7.09 -22.53
CA ALA A 149 31.71 -7.42 -22.02
C ALA A 149 31.59 -8.91 -21.67
N SER A 150 30.99 -9.19 -20.52
CA SER A 150 30.69 -10.55 -20.06
C SER A 150 29.30 -10.97 -20.50
N ARG A 151 29.10 -12.27 -20.72
CA ARG A 151 27.77 -12.83 -21.04
C ARG A 151 26.99 -13.11 -19.77
N GLY A 152 25.75 -12.67 -19.75
CA GLY A 152 24.81 -12.92 -18.68
C GLY A 152 23.97 -14.16 -18.92
N ILE A 153 23.53 -14.80 -17.84
CA ILE A 153 22.59 -15.92 -17.85
C ILE A 153 21.24 -15.38 -17.36
N PRO A 154 20.11 -15.79 -17.96
CA PRO A 154 18.80 -15.42 -17.46
C PRO A 154 18.56 -16.06 -16.07
N ARG A 155 17.75 -15.40 -15.24
CA ARG A 155 17.27 -15.98 -13.99
C ARG A 155 16.02 -16.82 -14.21
#